data_AF-A0A822FWQ2-F1
#
_entry.id   AF-A0A822FWQ2-F1
#
_cell.length_a   1.000
_cell.length_b   1.000
_cell.length_c   1.000
_cell.angle_alpha   90.00
_cell.angle_beta   90.00
_cell.angle_gamma   90.00
#
_symmetry.space_group_name_H-M   'P 1'
#
loop_
_entity.id
_entity.type
_entity.pdbx_description
1 polymer ?
#
loop_
_entity_poly.entity_id
_entity_poly.type
_entity_poly.pdbx_seq_one_letter_code
_entity_poly.pdbx_strand_id
1 'polypeptide(L)'
;DLEHLRAVKAEKHHQFAKDHDMLPFFVSAKTGESIENLFRQVTANLMHVVLPKTDTDARGIITATIIRQEPQNSAPIKPISSTTRTSICSLQ
;
A
#
# COMPACT_ATOMS: atom_id res chain seq x y z
N ASP A 1 -1.85 -7.85 24.59
CA ASP A 1 -1.17 -8.61 25.66
C ASP A 1 -1.30 -7.98 27.06
N LEU A 2 -0.98 -6.71 27.27
CA LEU A 2 -1.06 -6.03 28.59
C LEU A 2 -2.18 -4.98 28.67
N GLU A 3 -3.34 -5.31 28.11
CA GLU A 3 -4.45 -4.35 27.98
C GLU A 3 -4.99 -3.86 29.34
N HIS A 4 -4.99 -4.72 30.34
CA HIS A 4 -5.41 -4.37 31.70
C HIS A 4 -4.45 -3.40 32.42
N LEU A 5 -3.18 -3.32 31.99
CA LEU A 5 -2.19 -2.37 32.52
C LEU A 5 -2.00 -1.16 31.59
N ARG A 6 -2.87 -0.99 30.60
CA ARG A 6 -2.74 0.05 29.59
C ARG A 6 -2.88 1.44 30.24
N ALA A 7 -1.83 2.25 30.13
CA ALA A 7 -1.83 3.63 30.63
C ALA A 7 -2.57 4.62 29.71
N VAL A 8 -2.59 4.36 28.39
CA VAL A 8 -3.21 5.25 27.39
C VAL A 8 -4.55 4.68 26.96
N LYS A 9 -5.67 5.37 27.19
CA LYS A 9 -6.99 4.90 26.76
C LYS A 9 -7.06 4.68 25.24
N ALA A 10 -7.79 3.65 24.81
CA ALA A 10 -7.95 3.34 23.38
C ALA A 10 -8.52 4.52 22.59
N GLU A 11 -9.51 5.21 23.14
CA GLU A 11 -10.13 6.39 22.51
C GLU A 11 -9.10 7.51 22.22
N LYS A 12 -8.22 7.80 23.19
CA LYS A 12 -7.16 8.79 23.01
C LYS A 12 -6.17 8.39 21.91
N HIS A 13 -5.83 7.10 21.83
CA HIS A 13 -4.98 6.58 20.76
C HIS A 13 -5.64 6.76 19.38
N HIS A 14 -6.91 6.39 19.23
CA HIS A 14 -7.64 6.54 17.97
C HIS A 14 -7.79 8.01 17.56
N GLN A 15 -8.13 8.88 18.51
CA GLN A 15 -8.27 10.31 18.24
C GLN A 15 -6.95 10.91 17.76
N PHE A 16 -5.85 10.61 18.46
CA PHE A 16 -4.51 11.07 18.07
C PHE A 16 -4.11 10.55 16.68
N ALA A 17 -4.41 9.29 16.36
CA ALA A 17 -4.13 8.74 15.04
C ALA A 17 -4.94 9.49 13.96
N LYS A 18 -6.23 9.72 14.20
CA LYS A 18 -7.12 10.44 13.28
C LYS A 18 -6.68 11.90 13.06
N ASP A 19 -6.28 12.61 14.12
CA ASP A 19 -5.87 14.01 14.05
C ASP A 19 -4.58 14.22 13.24
N HIS A 20 -3.81 13.16 13.03
CA HIS A 20 -2.54 13.18 12.32
C HIS A 20 -2.51 12.29 11.07
N ASP A 21 -3.67 11.86 10.57
CA ASP A 21 -3.81 10.97 9.40
C ASP A 21 -2.97 9.68 9.49
N MET A 22 -2.82 9.15 10.71
CA MET A 22 -2.13 7.90 10.99
C MET A 22 -3.12 6.74 11.08
N LEU A 23 -2.60 5.53 10.83
CA LEU A 23 -3.34 4.29 10.99
C LEU A 23 -3.23 3.80 12.46
N PRO A 24 -4.35 3.66 13.20
CA PRO A 24 -4.33 3.15 14.56
C PRO A 24 -4.19 1.63 14.56
N PHE A 25 -3.17 1.11 15.25
CA PHE A 25 -2.93 -0.33 15.37
C PHE A 25 -2.65 -0.71 16.82
N PHE A 26 -3.26 -1.82 17.26
CA PHE A 26 -2.91 -2.51 18.49
C PHE A 26 -2.22 -3.83 18.13
N VAL A 27 -0.98 -3.99 18.60
CA VAL A 27 -0.15 -5.15 18.31
C VAL A 27 0.56 -5.62 19.58
N SER A 28 0.96 -6.88 19.60
CA SER A 28 1.84 -7.41 20.65
C SER A 28 3.05 -8.08 20.01
N ALA A 29 4.21 -7.45 20.14
CA ALA A 29 5.48 -8.00 19.68
C ALA A 29 5.83 -9.34 20.37
N LYS A 30 5.36 -9.53 21.61
CA LYS A 30 5.62 -10.75 22.40
C LYS A 30 4.78 -11.94 21.94
N THR A 31 3.49 -11.72 21.71
CA THR A 31 2.55 -12.81 21.35
C THR A 31 2.43 -13.01 19.84
N GLY A 32 2.90 -12.04 19.04
CA GLY A 32 2.73 -12.05 17.59
C GLY A 32 1.38 -11.49 17.13
N GLU A 33 0.52 -11.04 18.05
CA GLU A 33 -0.82 -10.56 17.73
C GLU A 33 -0.78 -9.33 16.82
N SER A 34 -1.48 -9.44 15.68
CA SER A 34 -1.70 -8.36 14.70
C SER A 34 -0.45 -7.78 14.03
N ILE A 35 0.73 -8.40 14.19
CA ILE A 35 1.98 -7.93 13.56
C ILE A 35 1.91 -8.09 12.04
N GLU A 36 1.48 -9.26 11.56
CA GLU A 36 1.37 -9.51 10.11
C GLU A 36 0.36 -8.55 9.46
N ASN A 37 -0.79 -8.35 10.11
CA ASN A 37 -1.83 -7.44 9.65
C ASN A 37 -1.35 -5.98 9.62
N LEU A 38 -0.56 -5.55 10.62
CA LEU A 38 0.08 -4.24 10.64
C LEU A 38 0.93 -4.02 9.39
N PHE A 39 1.89 -4.91 9.13
CA PHE A 39 2.77 -4.76 7.96
C PHE A 39 2.00 -4.85 6.64
N ARG A 40 1.00 -5.73 6.56
CA ARG A 40 0.16 -5.88 5.38
C ARG A 40 -0.64 -4.63 5.06
N GLN A 41 -1.32 -4.05 6.04
CA GLN A 41 -2.12 -2.83 5.84
C GLN A 41 -1.23 -1.62 5.54
N VAL A 42 -0.10 -1.47 6.22
CA VAL A 42 0.87 -0.40 5.94
C VAL A 42 1.41 -0.51 4.51
N THR A 43 1.78 -1.72 4.09
CA THR A 43 2.27 -1.96 2.71
C THR A 43 1.18 -1.69 1.68
N ALA A 44 -0.05 -2.14 1.92
CA ALA A 44 -1.18 -1.88 1.02
C ALA A 44 -1.50 -0.38 0.89
N ASN A 45 -1.42 0.36 2.00
CA ASN A 45 -1.58 1.82 2.00
C ASN A 45 -0.47 2.49 1.18
N LEU A 46 0.79 2.09 1.41
CA LEU A 46 1.95 2.61 0.67
C LEU A 46 1.86 2.31 -0.84
N MET A 47 1.36 1.14 -1.21
CA MET A 47 1.24 0.71 -2.61
C MET A 47 -0.09 1.14 -3.25
N HIS A 48 -0.97 1.83 -2.51
CA HIS A 48 -2.33 2.20 -2.94
C HIS A 48 -3.16 1.03 -3.46
N VAL A 49 -3.01 -0.14 -2.83
CA VAL A 49 -3.74 -1.36 -3.16
C VAL A 49 -4.89 -1.55 -2.17
N VAL A 50 -6.10 -1.71 -2.68
CA VAL A 50 -7.28 -1.97 -1.84
C VAL A 50 -7.31 -3.45 -1.46
N LEU A 51 -7.11 -3.75 -0.18
CA LEU A 51 -7.30 -5.10 0.35
C LEU A 51 -8.79 -5.35 0.64
N PRO A 52 -9.37 -6.47 0.19
CA PRO A 52 -10.73 -6.82 0.55
C PRO A 52 -10.82 -7.17 2.06
N LYS A 53 -11.97 -6.83 2.67
CA LYS A 53 -12.19 -7.00 4.12
C LYS A 53 -12.13 -8.45 4.58
N THR A 54 -12.42 -9.40 3.68
CA THR A 54 -12.32 -10.84 3.93
C THR A 54 -10.89 -11.31 4.16
N ASP A 55 -9.91 -10.55 3.66
CA ASP A 55 -8.51 -10.97 3.59
C ASP A 55 -7.67 -10.27 4.67
N THR A 56 -8.29 -9.43 5.49
CA THR A 56 -7.57 -8.67 6.52
C THR A 56 -7.06 -9.57 7.64
N ASP A 57 -7.74 -10.68 7.91
CA ASP A 57 -7.35 -11.70 8.90
C ASP A 57 -6.90 -13.01 8.26
N ALA A 58 -6.82 -13.05 6.92
CA ALA A 58 -6.40 -14.23 6.20
C ALA A 58 -4.88 -14.44 6.37
N ARG A 59 -4.52 -15.62 6.86
CA ARG A 59 -3.13 -16.05 6.97
C ARG A 59 -2.71 -16.63 5.61
N GLY A 60 -1.82 -15.96 4.89
CA GLY A 60 -1.32 -16.44 3.60
C GLY A 60 -1.00 -15.36 2.57
N ILE A 61 -0.71 -15.81 1.36
CA ILE A 61 -0.47 -14.94 0.19
C ILE A 61 -1.83 -14.49 -0.33
N ILE A 62 -2.06 -13.18 -0.33
CA ILE A 62 -3.28 -12.56 -0.87
C ILE A 62 -2.93 -11.93 -2.21
N THR A 63 -3.55 -12.42 -3.27
CA THR A 63 -3.43 -11.83 -4.61
C THR A 63 -4.27 -10.57 -4.69
N ALA A 64 -3.61 -9.42 -4.81
CA ALA A 64 -4.29 -8.15 -5.02
C ALA A 64 -4.22 -7.71 -6.48
N THR A 65 -5.35 -7.29 -7.04
CA THR A 65 -5.41 -6.74 -8.40
C THR A 65 -5.01 -5.28 -8.36
N ILE A 66 -3.93 -4.93 -9.06
CA ILE A 66 -3.53 -3.53 -9.25
C ILE A 66 -4.47 -2.93 -10.30
N ILE A 67 -5.39 -2.08 -9.86
CA ILE A 67 -6.21 -1.27 -10.78
C ILE A 67 -5.27 -0.24 -11.40
N ARG A 68 -4.83 -0.47 -12.64
CA ARG A 68 -4.21 0.59 -13.42
C ARG A 68 -5.29 1.63 -13.68
N GLN A 69 -5.15 2.81 -13.09
CA GLN A 69 -5.89 3.96 -13.59
C GLN A 69 -5.43 4.17 -15.03
N GLU A 70 -6.26 3.80 -16.00
CA GLU A 70 -6.08 4.27 -17.35
C GLU A 70 -6.04 5.80 -17.29
N PRO A 71 -5.07 6.46 -17.95
CA PRO A 71 -5.06 7.90 -18.04
C PRO A 71 -6.30 8.34 -18.82
N GLN A 72 -7.38 8.65 -18.09
CA GLN A 72 -8.53 9.33 -18.63
C GLN A 72 -8.05 10.72 -19.05
N ASN A 73 -7.87 10.85 -20.36
CA ASN A 73 -7.79 12.09 -21.12
C ASN A 73 -6.44 12.83 -21.13
N SER A 74 -5.47 12.30 -21.86
CA SER A 74 -4.59 13.15 -22.67
C SER A 74 -4.83 12.83 -24.15
N ALA A 75 -5.16 13.87 -24.91
CA ALA A 75 -5.42 13.84 -26.35
C ALA A 75 -4.38 13.00 -27.12
N PRO A 76 -4.73 12.41 -28.28
CA PRO A 76 -3.81 11.60 -29.06
C PRO A 76 -2.57 12.41 -29.39
N ILE A 77 -1.44 12.05 -28.77
CA ILE A 77 -0.12 12.53 -29.16
C ILE A 77 0.08 12.03 -30.58
N LYS A 78 -0.06 12.94 -31.55
CA LYS A 78 0.28 12.67 -32.95
C LYS A 78 1.72 12.16 -32.98
N PRO A 79 2.04 11.11 -33.77
CA PRO A 79 3.42 10.69 -33.92
C PRO A 79 4.18 11.85 -34.57
N ILE A 80 5.15 12.41 -33.84
CA ILE A 80 6.14 13.29 -34.44
C ILE A 80 7.02 12.41 -35.32
N SER A 81 6.62 12.32 -36.58
CA SER A 81 7.49 11.93 -37.67
C SER A 81 8.55 13.02 -37.81
N SER A 82 9.78 12.69 -37.41
CA SER A 82 10.97 13.34 -37.96
C SER A 82 12.03 12.27 -38.21
N THR A 83 12.09 11.87 -39.47
CA THR A 83 13.23 11.22 -40.12
C THR A 83 14.56 11.76 -39.60
N THR A 84 15.39 10.91 -39.01
CA THR A 84 16.84 10.95 -39.25
C THR A 84 17.40 9.54 -39.10
N ARG A 85 17.66 8.88 -40.24
CA ARG A 85 18.50 7.67 -40.29
C ARG A 85 19.91 8.09 -39.88
N THR A 86 20.51 7.41 -38.90
CA THR A 86 21.97 7.35 -38.80
C THR A 86 22.41 5.91 -38.65
N SER A 87 23.22 5.50 -39.61
CA SER A 87 23.73 4.18 -39.91
C SER A 87 24.83 3.74 -38.94
N ILE A 88 24.95 2.41 -38.75
CA ILE A 88 26.17 1.65 -38.39
C ILE A 88 26.55 1.58 -36.89
N CYS A 89 26.51 0.36 -36.33
CA CYS A 89 27.71 -0.49 -36.14
C CYS A 89 27.31 -1.89 -35.62
N SER A 90 27.71 -2.94 -36.32
CA SER A 90 27.69 -4.33 -35.86
C SER A 90 29.07 -4.70 -35.32
N LEU A 91 29.12 -5.25 -34.11
CA LEU A 91 30.31 -5.95 -33.59
C LEU A 91 29.98 -7.42 -33.32
N GLN A 92 31.00 -8.21 -33.61
CA GLN A 92 31.07 -9.63 -33.93
C GLN A 92 30.93 -10.56 -32.72
#